data_AF-A0AAU5WP80-F1
#
_entry.id   AF-A0AAU5WP80-F1
#
_cell.length_a   1.000
_cell.length_b   1.000
_cell.length_c   1.000
_cell.angle_alpha   90.00
_cell.angle_beta   90.00
_cell.angle_gamma   90.00
#
_symmetry.space_group_name_H-M   'P 1'
#
loop_
_entity.id
_entity.type
_entity.pdbx_description
1 polymer ?
#
loop_
_entity_poly.entity_id
_entity_poly.type
_entity_poly.pdbx_seq_one_letter_code
_entity_poly.pdbx_strand_id
1 'polypeptide(L)'
;MGHRDRGAGSAEYIAILLLVAAIFAGLSGPVSGKIAQACNDMVCRLVGGQCEHQGTSPQGSAAGPANSPGPANAPGSENSPGPANSPGTASSPGPANSPGTANSPGTANSPGTASSPGPANSPGPASSPIPTKPPVEKQVCSPNPDAKTFERLNAHNDYQNKTPLQSALSNGTTSVEADVRMNDKGELRLMHDKGSDVGTLKEKYFDPLTALAHYNGGTVYPGRNEKFQVFVEVKEGGPAAYDRIVEQMKGLPDNVEVVLPVSLANPEQIRHPPPGVIYSTSSENCQVPAILDPTNKAPNNARKPAYDEEYALHVRVLNDDFKKCVSKDNWSLSQEERDAYAAFVQRAHDARLKVRIWGGPDGALRADKVASYNPFGGDNDFNGHFIWCPPGVDQCVLPNQTAWWDLQLAAGGDYLVTNHLGAGAEWLKYCGPRPRTGPGPTSTWSPPSSQPAPTQLPSAAPGPAPPKNP
;
A
#
# COMPACT_ATOMS: atom_id res chain seq x y z
N MET A 1 -35.53 -16.60 -50.35
CA MET A 1 -34.31 -17.43 -50.18
C MET A 1 -33.16 -16.51 -49.77
N GLY A 2 -32.29 -16.95 -48.86
CA GLY A 2 -31.17 -16.13 -48.36
C GLY A 2 -31.04 -16.21 -46.83
N HIS A 3 -30.46 -17.30 -46.34
CA HIS A 3 -30.05 -17.43 -44.93
C HIS A 3 -28.90 -16.45 -44.62
N ARG A 4 -28.82 -15.99 -43.37
CA ARG A 4 -27.56 -15.56 -42.75
C ARG A 4 -27.45 -16.22 -41.38
N ASP A 5 -26.27 -16.76 -41.10
CA ASP A 5 -26.08 -17.74 -40.04
C ASP A 5 -26.02 -17.12 -38.64
N ARG A 6 -26.41 -17.94 -37.66
CA ARG A 6 -26.29 -17.62 -36.24
C ARG A 6 -24.89 -17.99 -35.78
N GLY A 7 -24.26 -17.12 -34.99
CA GLY A 7 -22.94 -17.39 -34.41
C GLY A 7 -22.92 -18.66 -33.55
N ALA A 8 -21.76 -19.31 -33.52
CA ALA A 8 -21.53 -20.54 -32.76
C ALA A 8 -21.90 -20.36 -31.28
N GLY A 9 -22.76 -21.26 -30.78
CA GLY A 9 -23.23 -21.24 -29.41
C GLY A 9 -22.23 -21.85 -28.42
N SER A 10 -22.49 -21.63 -27.13
CA SER A 10 -21.75 -22.15 -25.97
C SER A 10 -21.45 -23.65 -25.97
N ALA A 11 -22.17 -24.45 -26.78
CA ALA A 11 -21.88 -25.86 -27.02
C ALA A 11 -20.47 -26.12 -27.57
N GLU A 12 -19.93 -25.26 -28.46
CA GLU A 12 -18.56 -25.42 -28.97
C GLU A 12 -17.51 -25.13 -27.89
N TYR A 13 -17.75 -24.12 -27.03
CA TYR A 13 -16.88 -23.84 -25.89
C TYR A 13 -16.86 -24.99 -24.87
N ILE A 14 -18.01 -25.60 -24.60
CA ILE A 14 -18.11 -26.78 -23.73
C ILE A 14 -17.43 -27.99 -24.39
N ALA A 15 -17.58 -28.19 -25.71
CA ALA A 15 -16.87 -29.25 -26.43
C ALA A 15 -15.34 -29.07 -26.38
N ILE A 16 -14.84 -27.84 -26.52
CA ILE A 16 -13.41 -27.51 -26.37
C ILE A 16 -12.94 -27.79 -24.94
N LEU A 17 -13.68 -27.35 -23.91
CA LEU A 17 -13.32 -27.60 -22.51
C LEU A 17 -13.31 -29.09 -22.16
N LEU A 18 -14.27 -29.87 -22.67
CA LEU A 18 -14.30 -31.33 -22.48
C LEU A 18 -13.18 -32.05 -23.24
N LEU A 19 -12.83 -31.59 -24.45
CA LEU A 19 -11.69 -32.11 -25.20
C LEU A 19 -10.37 -31.82 -24.47
N VAL A 20 -10.21 -30.60 -23.95
CA VAL A 20 -9.05 -30.18 -23.14
C VAL A 20 -8.95 -31.01 -21.86
N ALA A 21 -10.07 -31.23 -21.14
CA ALA A 21 -10.10 -32.09 -19.95
C ALA A 21 -9.74 -33.56 -20.27
N ALA A 22 -10.22 -34.10 -21.39
CA ALA A 22 -9.88 -35.45 -21.84
C ALA A 22 -8.39 -35.58 -22.22
N ILE A 23 -7.79 -34.55 -22.81
CA ILE A 23 -6.35 -34.49 -23.09
C ILE A 23 -5.55 -34.45 -21.77
N PHE A 24 -5.98 -33.66 -20.78
CA PHE A 24 -5.31 -33.63 -19.47
C PHE A 24 -5.42 -34.96 -18.70
N ALA A 25 -6.54 -35.67 -18.80
CA ALA A 25 -6.70 -36.99 -18.17
C ALA A 25 -5.81 -38.09 -18.79
N GLY A 26 -5.30 -37.90 -20.01
CA GLY A 26 -4.51 -38.89 -20.75
C GLY A 26 -2.99 -38.78 -20.64
N LEU A 27 -2.44 -37.71 -20.03
CA LEU A 27 -1.02 -37.37 -20.11
C LEU A 27 -0.22 -37.71 -18.84
N SER A 28 0.09 -38.99 -18.68
CA SER A 28 1.12 -39.48 -17.76
C SER A 28 2.49 -39.57 -18.47
N GLY A 29 3.12 -38.44 -18.78
CA GLY A 29 4.42 -38.42 -19.45
C GLY A 29 5.10 -37.04 -19.58
N PRO A 30 6.41 -37.00 -19.92
CA PRO A 30 7.22 -35.78 -19.86
C PRO A 30 7.01 -34.86 -21.08
N VAL A 31 5.90 -34.11 -21.08
CA VAL A 31 5.56 -33.12 -22.12
C VAL A 31 5.68 -31.66 -21.61
N SER A 32 6.17 -31.48 -20.38
CA SER A 32 6.19 -30.20 -19.65
C SER A 32 6.85 -29.04 -20.40
N GLY A 33 8.01 -29.26 -21.03
CA GLY A 33 8.78 -28.18 -21.66
C GLY A 33 8.06 -27.48 -22.83
N LYS A 34 7.42 -28.25 -23.73
CA LYS A 34 6.72 -27.68 -24.90
C LYS A 34 5.38 -27.05 -24.51
N ILE A 35 4.71 -27.57 -23.49
CA ILE A 35 3.47 -27.00 -22.97
C ILE A 35 3.75 -25.69 -22.21
N ALA A 36 4.80 -25.64 -21.39
CA ALA A 36 5.23 -24.40 -20.72
C ALA A 36 5.57 -23.30 -21.74
N GLN A 37 6.26 -23.65 -22.83
CA GLN A 37 6.59 -22.70 -23.90
C GLN A 37 5.33 -22.22 -24.66
N ALA A 38 4.37 -23.09 -24.96
CA ALA A 38 3.10 -22.70 -25.57
C ALA A 38 2.23 -21.81 -24.66
N CYS A 39 2.23 -22.08 -23.34
CA CYS A 39 1.57 -21.21 -22.35
C CYS A 39 2.26 -19.84 -22.27
N ASN A 40 3.59 -19.79 -22.26
CA ASN A 40 4.34 -18.53 -22.26
C ASN A 40 4.08 -17.72 -23.54
N ASP A 41 4.11 -18.34 -24.72
CA ASP A 41 3.79 -17.65 -25.99
C ASP A 41 2.35 -17.10 -25.99
N MET A 42 1.39 -17.81 -25.39
CA MET A 42 0.01 -17.34 -25.26
C MET A 42 -0.11 -16.17 -24.27
N VAL A 43 0.58 -16.23 -23.12
CA VAL A 43 0.64 -15.13 -22.14
C VAL A 43 1.31 -13.90 -22.76
N CYS A 44 2.46 -14.04 -23.41
CA CYS A 44 3.16 -12.92 -24.05
C CYS A 44 2.34 -12.24 -25.15
N ARG A 45 1.52 -12.98 -25.90
CA ARG A 45 0.58 -12.42 -26.87
C ARG A 45 -0.60 -11.70 -26.21
N LEU A 46 -1.06 -12.16 -25.04
CA LEU A 46 -2.10 -11.50 -24.24
C LEU A 46 -1.63 -10.18 -23.60
N VAL A 47 -0.34 -10.03 -23.28
CA VAL A 47 0.25 -8.77 -22.75
C VAL A 47 1.00 -7.93 -23.79
N GLY A 48 0.89 -8.26 -25.09
CA GLY A 48 1.35 -7.40 -26.19
C GLY A 48 2.88 -7.27 -26.37
N GLY A 49 3.65 -8.25 -25.89
CA GLY A 49 5.11 -8.27 -26.06
C GLY A 49 5.58 -8.87 -27.40
N GLN A 50 6.78 -8.50 -27.85
CA GLN A 50 7.48 -9.21 -28.92
C GLN A 50 8.37 -10.31 -28.32
N CYS A 51 8.33 -11.53 -28.88
CA CYS A 51 9.07 -12.69 -28.40
C CYS A 51 10.21 -13.05 -29.36
N GLU A 52 11.41 -13.30 -28.85
CA GLU A 52 12.51 -13.87 -29.64
C GLU A 52 12.37 -15.39 -29.76
N HIS A 53 12.36 -15.90 -30.99
CA HIS A 53 12.34 -17.34 -31.27
C HIS A 53 13.76 -17.89 -31.46
N GLN A 54 14.28 -18.62 -30.48
CA GLN A 54 15.41 -19.53 -30.72
C GLN A 54 14.92 -20.81 -31.43
N GLY A 55 14.93 -20.79 -32.76
CA GLY A 55 14.67 -21.96 -33.58
C GLY A 55 15.81 -22.98 -33.50
N THR A 56 15.47 -24.26 -33.35
CA THR A 56 16.43 -25.36 -33.38
C THR A 56 16.44 -26.07 -34.73
N SER A 57 17.62 -26.52 -35.16
CA SER A 57 17.77 -27.59 -36.17
C SER A 57 19.03 -28.40 -35.89
N PRO A 58 19.07 -29.71 -36.19
CA PRO A 58 20.03 -30.60 -35.56
C PRO A 58 21.14 -31.09 -36.50
N GLN A 59 22.36 -31.15 -36.00
CA GLN A 59 23.39 -32.09 -36.47
C GLN A 59 24.29 -32.46 -35.29
N GLY A 60 24.50 -33.75 -35.08
CA GLY A 60 25.19 -34.26 -33.88
C GLY A 60 26.63 -34.71 -34.14
N SER A 61 27.36 -34.96 -33.06
CA SER A 61 28.47 -35.92 -32.99
C SER A 61 28.72 -36.31 -31.53
N ALA A 62 29.09 -37.57 -31.31
CA ALA A 62 29.44 -38.13 -29.99
C ALA A 62 30.90 -37.79 -29.63
N ALA A 63 31.49 -38.08 -28.45
CA ALA A 63 31.05 -38.82 -27.26
C ALA A 63 31.89 -38.35 -26.03
N GLY A 64 31.48 -38.71 -24.80
CA GLY A 64 32.30 -38.57 -23.59
C GLY A 64 31.55 -39.04 -22.33
N PRO A 65 32.04 -40.01 -21.54
CA PRO A 65 31.23 -40.67 -20.50
C PRO A 65 31.38 -40.07 -19.09
N ALA A 66 30.28 -40.21 -18.33
CA ALA A 66 30.18 -40.35 -16.87
C ALA A 66 30.70 -39.24 -15.94
N ASN A 67 29.80 -38.75 -15.08
CA ASN A 67 29.86 -39.07 -13.65
C ASN A 67 28.47 -38.97 -13.02
N SER A 68 28.06 -40.02 -12.29
CA SER A 68 26.79 -40.06 -11.56
C SER A 68 26.92 -39.32 -10.22
N PRO A 69 25.96 -38.48 -9.80
CA PRO A 69 25.92 -37.98 -8.44
C PRO A 69 25.71 -39.13 -7.44
N GLY A 70 26.56 -39.21 -6.42
CA GLY A 70 26.40 -40.17 -5.33
C GLY A 70 25.20 -39.84 -4.42
N PRO A 71 24.74 -40.80 -3.59
CA PRO A 71 23.61 -40.58 -2.69
C PRO A 71 23.90 -39.52 -1.63
N ALA A 72 22.89 -38.74 -1.27
CA ALA A 72 22.99 -37.72 -0.24
C ALA A 72 23.12 -38.33 1.17
N ASN A 73 24.03 -37.78 1.97
CA ASN A 73 24.17 -38.15 3.38
C ASN A 73 23.11 -37.47 4.25
N ALA A 74 22.72 -38.15 5.33
CA ALA A 74 21.70 -37.72 6.28
C ALA A 74 22.13 -36.50 7.14
N PRO A 75 21.20 -35.78 7.79
CA PRO A 75 21.50 -34.55 8.53
C PRO A 75 22.39 -34.77 9.75
N GLY A 76 23.23 -33.77 10.04
CA GLY A 76 24.01 -33.72 11.28
C GLY A 76 23.12 -33.45 12.52
N SER A 77 23.51 -34.02 13.65
CA SER A 77 22.80 -33.92 14.93
C SER A 77 22.86 -32.53 15.57
N GLU A 78 21.76 -32.10 16.17
CA GLU A 78 21.62 -30.83 16.90
C GLU A 78 22.40 -30.81 18.23
N ASN A 79 22.86 -29.63 18.64
CA ASN A 79 23.47 -29.42 19.95
C ASN A 79 22.42 -29.36 21.06
N SER A 80 22.63 -30.09 22.16
CA SER A 80 21.71 -30.14 23.30
C SER A 80 21.68 -28.83 24.12
N PRO A 81 20.53 -28.41 24.67
CA PRO A 81 20.45 -27.30 25.61
C PRO A 81 21.16 -27.60 26.95
N GLY A 82 21.71 -26.56 27.59
CA GLY A 82 22.30 -26.66 28.93
C GLY A 82 21.27 -26.87 30.04
N PRO A 83 21.68 -27.37 31.22
CA PRO A 83 20.77 -27.74 32.30
C PRO A 83 20.13 -26.53 33.00
N ALA A 84 18.85 -26.67 33.35
CA ALA A 84 18.10 -25.66 34.10
C ALA A 84 18.41 -25.71 35.61
N ASN A 85 18.46 -24.54 36.26
CA ASN A 85 18.68 -24.41 37.70
C ASN A 85 17.45 -24.88 38.51
N SER A 86 17.69 -25.65 39.57
CA SER A 86 16.63 -26.14 40.47
C SER A 86 16.13 -25.05 41.43
N PRO A 87 14.86 -25.08 41.88
CA PRO A 87 14.34 -24.14 42.87
C PRO A 87 14.94 -24.37 44.27
N GLY A 88 15.25 -23.28 44.99
CA GLY A 88 15.76 -23.34 46.35
C GLY A 88 14.71 -23.79 47.38
N THR A 89 15.15 -24.56 48.38
CA THR A 89 14.31 -25.06 49.48
C THR A 89 13.98 -23.96 50.50
N ALA A 90 12.72 -23.86 50.92
CA ALA A 90 12.29 -22.95 51.98
C ALA A 90 12.67 -23.46 53.38
N SER A 91 13.06 -22.55 54.28
CA SER A 91 13.39 -22.85 55.68
C SER A 91 12.20 -22.60 56.62
N SER A 92 11.94 -23.52 57.54
CA SER A 92 10.89 -23.38 58.58
C SER A 92 11.32 -22.42 59.71
N PRO A 93 10.38 -21.76 60.41
CA PRO A 93 10.68 -20.78 61.45
C PRO A 93 11.05 -21.42 62.81
N GLY A 94 11.97 -20.77 63.53
CA GLY A 94 12.31 -21.11 64.92
C GLY A 94 11.41 -20.38 65.96
N PRO A 95 11.32 -20.88 67.21
CA PRO A 95 10.41 -20.35 68.23
C PRO A 95 10.97 -19.11 68.96
N ALA A 96 10.06 -18.28 69.50
CA ALA A 96 10.39 -17.08 70.26
C ALA A 96 10.35 -17.29 71.79
N ASN A 97 11.09 -16.48 72.55
CA ASN A 97 10.86 -16.16 73.97
C ASN A 97 11.66 -14.89 74.40
N SER A 98 11.19 -14.22 75.46
CA SER A 98 11.64 -12.91 76.01
C SER A 98 11.64 -12.97 77.56
N PRO A 99 11.95 -11.90 78.35
CA PRO A 99 13.05 -10.90 78.32
C PRO A 99 13.76 -10.65 79.70
N GLY A 100 14.82 -9.81 79.73
CA GLY A 100 15.40 -9.16 80.95
C GLY A 100 16.70 -9.80 81.50
N THR A 101 17.62 -9.12 82.21
CA THR A 101 17.74 -7.72 82.74
C THR A 101 19.22 -7.22 82.66
N ALA A 102 19.53 -6.00 83.13
CA ALA A 102 20.73 -5.23 82.71
C ALA A 102 21.76 -4.84 83.80
N ASN A 103 23.02 -4.63 83.37
CA ASN A 103 24.09 -3.73 83.88
C ASN A 103 25.37 -3.98 83.00
N SER A 104 26.37 -3.11 82.81
CA SER A 104 26.59 -1.67 83.05
C SER A 104 27.67 -1.16 82.03
N PRO A 105 28.04 0.15 81.92
CA PRO A 105 28.70 0.66 80.70
C PRO A 105 30.24 0.57 80.69
N GLY A 106 30.81 0.36 79.49
CA GLY A 106 32.25 0.43 79.22
C GLY A 106 32.58 1.05 77.85
N THR A 107 33.42 2.10 77.88
CA THR A 107 34.23 2.69 76.79
C THR A 107 33.70 2.67 75.34
N ALA A 108 33.42 3.86 74.81
CA ALA A 108 33.16 4.07 73.39
C ALA A 108 34.39 3.78 72.51
N ASN A 109 34.21 2.89 71.53
CA ASN A 109 35.14 2.70 70.41
C ASN A 109 34.71 3.57 69.22
N SER A 110 35.69 4.07 68.47
CA SER A 110 35.49 4.95 67.31
C SER A 110 34.61 4.30 66.22
N PRO A 111 33.86 5.09 65.42
CA PRO A 111 33.12 4.55 64.28
C PRO A 111 34.07 3.84 63.31
N GLY A 112 33.79 2.58 63.02
CA GLY A 112 34.47 1.86 61.94
C GLY A 112 34.23 2.53 60.60
N THR A 113 35.23 2.47 59.73
CA THR A 113 35.16 3.01 58.36
C THR A 113 34.03 2.34 57.58
N ALA A 114 33.12 3.15 57.02
CA ALA A 114 32.04 2.64 56.19
C ALA A 114 32.62 1.92 54.96
N SER A 115 32.17 0.69 54.71
CA SER A 115 32.52 -0.03 53.49
C SER A 115 32.01 0.76 52.28
N SER A 116 32.88 0.95 51.27
CA SER A 116 32.46 1.62 50.03
C SER A 116 31.33 0.84 49.35
N PRO A 117 30.34 1.51 48.75
CA PRO A 117 29.36 0.84 47.91
C PRO A 117 30.08 0.04 46.81
N GLY A 118 29.62 -1.19 46.55
CA GLY A 118 30.12 -1.98 45.44
C GLY A 118 29.89 -1.26 44.10
N PRO A 119 30.67 -1.56 43.05
CA PRO A 119 30.49 -0.95 41.74
C PRO A 119 29.06 -1.21 41.27
N ALA A 120 28.37 -0.15 40.84
CA ALA A 120 27.03 -0.28 40.29
C ALA A 120 27.07 -1.20 39.06
N ASN A 121 26.12 -2.15 39.00
CA ASN A 121 25.94 -2.98 37.81
C ASN A 121 25.81 -2.07 36.59
N SER A 122 26.66 -2.30 35.58
CA SER A 122 26.55 -1.60 34.31
C SER A 122 25.13 -1.82 33.75
N PRO A 123 24.47 -0.77 33.22
CA PRO A 123 23.24 -0.97 32.47
C PRO A 123 23.47 -2.05 31.41
N GLY A 124 22.53 -3.00 31.30
CA GLY A 124 22.57 -3.99 30.22
C GLY A 124 22.64 -3.29 28.86
N PRO A 125 23.15 -3.97 27.82
CA PRO A 125 23.18 -3.39 26.48
C PRO A 125 21.78 -2.90 26.12
N ALA A 126 21.67 -1.63 25.73
CA ALA A 126 20.40 -1.04 25.36
C ALA A 126 19.74 -1.91 24.29
N SER A 127 18.43 -2.19 24.46
CA SER A 127 17.64 -2.89 23.45
C SER A 127 17.93 -2.30 22.09
N SER A 128 18.24 -3.15 21.11
CA SER A 128 18.42 -2.70 19.72
C SER A 128 17.23 -1.82 19.33
N PRO A 129 17.45 -0.66 18.67
CA PRO A 129 16.36 0.25 18.38
C PRO A 129 15.27 -0.49 17.61
N ILE A 130 14.02 -0.31 18.05
CA ILE A 130 12.83 -0.78 17.34
C ILE A 130 12.98 -0.34 15.87
N PRO A 131 12.69 -1.19 14.87
CA PRO A 131 12.82 -0.82 13.46
C PRO A 131 11.94 0.39 13.14
N THR A 132 12.52 1.60 13.21
CA THR A 132 11.73 2.81 13.05
C THR A 132 11.18 2.82 11.63
N LYS A 133 9.85 2.85 11.51
CA LYS A 133 9.09 2.95 10.27
C LYS A 133 9.79 3.86 9.23
N PRO A 134 10.00 3.42 7.97
CA PRO A 134 10.74 4.22 7.00
C PRO A 134 10.07 5.60 6.80
N PRO A 135 10.85 6.66 6.52
CA PRO A 135 10.29 7.97 6.19
C PRO A 135 9.41 7.86 4.95
N VAL A 136 8.35 8.67 4.89
CA VAL A 136 7.56 8.83 3.66
C VAL A 136 8.26 9.89 2.84
N GLU A 137 8.87 9.49 1.73
CA GLU A 137 9.45 10.42 0.78
C GLU A 137 8.32 11.12 0.01
N LYS A 138 8.33 12.46 0.02
CA LYS A 138 7.37 13.26 -0.73
C LYS A 138 7.52 12.98 -2.22
N GLN A 139 6.56 12.27 -2.81
CA GLN A 139 6.62 11.89 -4.21
C GLN A 139 6.52 13.12 -5.14
N VAL A 140 7.66 13.53 -5.70
CA VAL A 140 7.73 14.58 -6.72
C VAL A 140 7.30 14.00 -8.07
N CYS A 141 6.38 14.66 -8.75
CA CYS A 141 5.99 14.23 -10.10
C CYS A 141 7.12 14.49 -11.10
N SER A 142 7.47 13.48 -11.90
CA SER A 142 8.45 13.57 -12.97
C SER A 142 7.83 13.02 -14.26
N PRO A 143 7.66 13.84 -15.33
CA PRO A 143 7.06 13.37 -16.57
C PRO A 143 7.89 12.26 -17.22
N ASN A 144 7.28 11.11 -17.47
CA ASN A 144 7.95 9.97 -18.09
C ASN A 144 7.02 9.28 -19.11
N PRO A 145 7.14 9.61 -20.42
CA PRO A 145 6.35 9.03 -21.49
C PRO A 145 6.47 7.49 -21.64
N ASP A 146 7.47 6.86 -21.04
CA ASP A 146 7.72 5.42 -21.12
C ASP A 146 7.35 4.66 -19.84
N ALA A 147 6.93 5.36 -18.78
CA ALA A 147 6.49 4.78 -17.52
C ALA A 147 5.39 3.72 -17.73
N LYS A 148 5.59 2.57 -17.07
CA LYS A 148 4.66 1.43 -17.06
C LYS A 148 3.86 1.30 -15.76
N THR A 149 4.31 1.95 -14.70
CA THR A 149 3.70 1.96 -13.37
C THR A 149 3.71 3.37 -12.80
N PHE A 150 2.71 3.69 -11.97
CA PHE A 150 2.55 5.01 -11.37
C PHE A 150 2.33 4.86 -9.87
N GLU A 151 3.37 5.17 -9.08
CA GLU A 151 3.42 4.91 -7.63
C GLU A 151 2.27 5.50 -6.81
N ARG A 152 1.62 6.54 -7.34
CA ARG A 152 0.50 7.26 -6.70
C ARG A 152 -0.87 6.76 -7.17
N LEU A 153 -0.96 5.99 -8.24
CA LEU A 153 -2.26 5.64 -8.82
C LEU A 153 -2.98 4.62 -7.94
N ASN A 154 -4.22 4.94 -7.57
CA ASN A 154 -5.10 4.07 -6.78
C ASN A 154 -6.42 3.86 -7.52
N ALA A 155 -6.68 2.61 -7.91
CA ALA A 155 -7.92 2.21 -8.58
C ALA A 155 -9.08 2.22 -7.57
N HIS A 156 -9.86 3.29 -7.56
CA HIS A 156 -11.00 3.44 -6.67
C HIS A 156 -12.12 2.49 -7.07
N ASN A 157 -12.64 1.74 -6.10
CA ASN A 157 -13.74 0.79 -6.26
C ASN A 157 -13.54 -0.15 -7.48
N ASP A 158 -12.33 -0.69 -7.65
CA ASP A 158 -11.90 -1.39 -8.87
C ASP A 158 -12.76 -2.62 -9.21
N TYR A 159 -13.32 -3.27 -8.19
CA TYR A 159 -14.23 -4.41 -8.33
C TYR A 159 -15.50 -4.10 -9.12
N GLN A 160 -15.84 -2.81 -9.30
CA GLN A 160 -16.97 -2.36 -10.11
C GLN A 160 -16.68 -2.27 -11.61
N ASN A 161 -15.40 -2.39 -12.01
CA ASN A 161 -15.00 -2.48 -13.42
C ASN A 161 -15.39 -3.85 -13.99
N LYS A 162 -15.73 -3.91 -15.29
CA LYS A 162 -16.00 -5.16 -16.03
C LYS A 162 -14.91 -6.24 -15.89
N THR A 163 -13.64 -5.85 -15.83
CA THR A 163 -12.48 -6.74 -15.59
C THR A 163 -11.60 -6.22 -14.45
N PRO A 164 -11.99 -6.47 -13.18
CA PRO A 164 -11.22 -6.04 -12.01
C PRO A 164 -9.81 -6.58 -12.01
N LEU A 165 -8.90 -5.86 -11.35
CA LEU A 165 -7.44 -6.00 -11.35
C LEU A 165 -6.79 -5.89 -12.74
N GLN A 166 -7.27 -6.59 -13.76
CA GLN A 166 -6.70 -6.55 -15.12
C GLN A 166 -6.67 -5.13 -15.68
N SER A 167 -7.79 -4.41 -15.61
CA SER A 167 -7.88 -3.01 -16.04
C SER A 167 -7.03 -2.06 -15.18
N ALA A 168 -6.80 -2.43 -13.92
CA ALA A 168 -5.94 -1.69 -13.00
C ALA A 168 -4.46 -1.84 -13.37
N LEU A 169 -4.01 -3.08 -13.60
CA LEU A 169 -2.66 -3.43 -14.01
C LEU A 169 -2.32 -2.91 -15.41
N SER A 170 -3.25 -2.95 -16.37
CA SER A 170 -3.03 -2.44 -17.72
C SER A 170 -2.83 -0.91 -17.77
N ASN A 171 -3.34 -0.19 -16.76
CA ASN A 171 -3.13 1.24 -16.57
C ASN A 171 -1.94 1.55 -15.63
N GLY A 172 -1.18 0.54 -15.20
CA GLY A 172 0.01 0.74 -14.37
C GLY A 172 -0.27 1.14 -12.93
N THR A 173 -1.47 0.87 -12.40
CA THR A 173 -1.78 1.20 -11.00
C THR A 173 -0.88 0.42 -10.05
N THR A 174 -0.42 1.05 -8.97
CA THR A 174 0.33 0.35 -7.89
C THR A 174 -0.55 -0.05 -6.72
N SER A 175 -1.79 0.41 -6.70
CA SER A 175 -2.77 0.07 -5.68
C SER A 175 -4.20 0.02 -6.23
N VAL A 176 -5.05 -0.76 -5.56
CA VAL A 176 -6.49 -0.92 -5.87
C VAL A 176 -7.31 -0.84 -4.58
N GLU A 177 -8.60 -0.56 -4.71
CA GLU A 177 -9.58 -0.63 -3.63
C GLU A 177 -10.70 -1.62 -3.99
N ALA A 178 -11.09 -2.41 -2.99
CA ALA A 178 -12.19 -3.35 -3.07
C ALA A 178 -13.11 -3.27 -1.83
N ASP A 179 -14.41 -3.11 -2.04
CA ASP A 179 -15.40 -3.18 -0.97
C ASP A 179 -15.73 -4.62 -0.62
N VAL A 180 -15.86 -4.92 0.68
CA VAL A 180 -16.34 -6.22 1.15
C VAL A 180 -17.47 -6.11 2.16
N ARG A 181 -18.38 -7.09 2.06
CA ARG A 181 -19.51 -7.28 2.96
C ARG A 181 -19.73 -8.77 3.19
N MET A 182 -20.11 -9.13 4.40
CA MET A 182 -20.61 -10.48 4.71
C MET A 182 -22.02 -10.65 4.13
N ASN A 183 -22.24 -11.70 3.34
CA ASN A 183 -23.58 -12.03 2.86
C ASN A 183 -24.39 -12.79 3.92
N ASP A 184 -25.68 -13.00 3.66
CA ASP A 184 -26.60 -13.65 4.62
C ASP A 184 -26.26 -15.15 4.88
N LYS A 185 -25.28 -15.73 4.16
CA LYS A 185 -24.73 -17.10 4.39
C LYS A 185 -23.47 -17.10 5.25
N GLY A 186 -22.95 -15.93 5.64
CA GLY A 186 -21.69 -15.81 6.38
C GLY A 186 -20.43 -15.91 5.50
N GLU A 187 -20.55 -15.65 4.20
CA GLU A 187 -19.44 -15.60 3.25
C GLU A 187 -19.01 -14.14 3.02
N LEU A 188 -17.70 -13.88 2.94
CA LEU A 188 -17.17 -12.55 2.61
C LEU A 188 -17.09 -12.38 1.09
N ARG A 189 -17.78 -11.35 0.57
CA ARG A 189 -18.00 -11.11 -0.85
C ARG A 189 -17.63 -9.68 -1.25
N LEU A 190 -17.28 -9.50 -2.51
CA LEU A 190 -17.07 -8.18 -3.11
C LEU A 190 -18.42 -7.53 -3.42
N MET A 191 -18.81 -6.54 -2.60
CA MET A 191 -20.03 -5.73 -2.82
C MET A 191 -20.05 -4.49 -1.90
N HIS A 192 -20.48 -3.34 -2.43
CA HIS A 192 -20.86 -2.18 -1.60
C HIS A 192 -22.22 -2.44 -0.96
N ASP A 193 -23.23 -2.70 -1.81
CA ASP A 193 -24.63 -2.86 -1.44
C ASP A 193 -25.12 -4.30 -1.64
N LYS A 194 -26.14 -4.70 -0.87
CA LYS A 194 -26.73 -6.04 -0.99
C LYS A 194 -27.22 -6.30 -2.42
N GLY A 195 -26.79 -7.41 -3.00
CA GLY A 195 -27.11 -7.80 -4.39
C GLY A 195 -26.09 -7.37 -5.44
N SER A 196 -25.03 -6.62 -5.08
CA SER A 196 -23.92 -6.27 -5.99
C SER A 196 -22.72 -7.22 -5.91
N ASP A 197 -22.98 -8.52 -5.64
CA ASP A 197 -21.94 -9.55 -5.51
C ASP A 197 -21.23 -9.82 -6.85
N VAL A 198 -19.94 -9.51 -6.91
CA VAL A 198 -19.10 -9.77 -8.10
C VAL A 198 -18.04 -10.85 -7.89
N GLY A 199 -18.05 -11.56 -6.76
CA GLY A 199 -17.04 -12.59 -6.44
C GLY A 199 -16.44 -12.47 -5.05
N THR A 200 -15.23 -13.01 -4.89
CA THR A 200 -14.43 -12.92 -3.65
C THR A 200 -13.15 -12.11 -3.88
N LEU A 201 -12.54 -11.57 -2.80
CA LEU A 201 -11.21 -10.96 -2.88
C LEU A 201 -10.19 -11.95 -3.42
N LYS A 202 -10.29 -13.22 -2.99
CA LYS A 202 -9.39 -14.28 -3.43
C LYS A 202 -9.42 -14.47 -4.94
N GLU A 203 -10.61 -14.66 -5.51
CA GLU A 203 -10.81 -14.91 -6.93
C GLU A 203 -10.42 -13.71 -7.81
N LYS A 204 -10.80 -12.48 -7.42
CA LYS A 204 -10.60 -11.29 -8.27
C LYS A 204 -9.25 -10.60 -8.08
N TYR A 205 -8.62 -10.75 -6.91
CA TYR A 205 -7.39 -10.05 -6.56
C TYR A 205 -6.26 -10.99 -6.17
N PHE A 206 -6.45 -11.80 -5.13
CA PHE A 206 -5.31 -12.48 -4.50
C PHE A 206 -4.73 -13.61 -5.36
N ASP A 207 -5.57 -14.46 -5.97
CA ASP A 207 -5.12 -15.51 -6.89
C ASP A 207 -4.43 -14.94 -8.15
N PRO A 208 -5.00 -13.97 -8.90
CA PRO A 208 -4.31 -13.38 -10.04
C PRO A 208 -3.05 -12.58 -9.67
N LEU A 209 -3.02 -11.86 -8.53
CA LEU A 209 -1.78 -11.23 -8.04
C LEU A 209 -0.70 -12.26 -7.69
N THR A 210 -1.09 -13.39 -7.09
CA THR A 210 -0.16 -14.49 -6.74
C THR A 210 0.41 -15.14 -8.00
N ALA A 211 -0.44 -15.43 -8.99
CA ALA A 211 -0.02 -15.97 -10.28
C ALA A 211 0.92 -15.02 -11.04
N LEU A 212 0.60 -13.72 -11.06
CA LEU A 212 1.42 -12.69 -11.69
C LEU A 212 2.78 -12.52 -10.98
N ALA A 213 2.79 -12.45 -9.65
CA ALA A 213 4.02 -12.36 -8.88
C ALA A 213 4.90 -13.60 -9.09
N HIS A 214 4.33 -14.80 -9.10
CA HIS A 214 5.05 -16.04 -9.39
C HIS A 214 5.67 -16.02 -10.80
N TYR A 215 4.91 -15.62 -11.83
CA TYR A 215 5.41 -15.47 -13.20
C TYR A 215 6.57 -14.47 -13.30
N ASN A 216 6.50 -13.39 -12.54
CA ASN A 216 7.50 -12.31 -12.51
C ASN A 216 8.66 -12.54 -11.52
N GLY A 217 8.80 -13.75 -10.93
CA GLY A 217 9.92 -14.07 -10.02
C GLY A 217 9.80 -13.52 -8.59
N GLY A 218 8.57 -13.25 -8.13
CA GLY A 218 8.24 -12.86 -6.75
C GLY A 218 7.57 -11.48 -6.62
N THR A 219 7.51 -10.68 -7.68
CA THR A 219 7.01 -9.29 -7.65
C THR A 219 5.86 -9.06 -8.63
N VAL A 220 4.82 -8.33 -8.24
CA VAL A 220 3.71 -7.95 -9.14
C VAL A 220 4.23 -7.15 -10.34
N TYR A 221 5.18 -6.24 -10.11
CA TYR A 221 5.87 -5.50 -11.16
C TYR A 221 7.39 -5.75 -11.08
N PRO A 222 8.02 -6.33 -12.13
CA PRO A 222 9.47 -6.56 -12.14
C PRO A 222 10.26 -5.27 -11.92
N GLY A 223 11.27 -5.33 -11.04
CA GLY A 223 12.13 -4.19 -10.71
C GLY A 223 11.51 -3.13 -9.79
N ARG A 224 10.26 -3.31 -9.33
CA ARG A 224 9.64 -2.42 -8.34
C ARG A 224 9.88 -2.95 -6.92
N ASN A 225 10.47 -2.11 -6.07
CA ASN A 225 10.78 -2.45 -4.67
C ASN A 225 9.54 -2.34 -3.74
N GLU A 226 8.69 -1.34 -3.97
CA GLU A 226 7.46 -1.15 -3.19
C GLU A 226 6.46 -2.29 -3.45
N LYS A 227 5.64 -2.61 -2.45
CA LYS A 227 4.59 -3.64 -2.52
C LYS A 227 3.37 -3.14 -3.31
N PHE A 228 2.67 -4.05 -3.99
CA PHE A 228 1.36 -3.74 -4.58
C PHE A 228 0.31 -3.73 -3.47
N GLN A 229 -0.49 -2.67 -3.38
CA GLN A 229 -1.41 -2.47 -2.26
C GLN A 229 -2.87 -2.74 -2.61
N VAL A 230 -3.53 -3.61 -1.85
CA VAL A 230 -4.97 -3.86 -1.93
C VAL A 230 -5.65 -3.23 -0.72
N PHE A 231 -6.30 -2.09 -0.92
CA PHE A 231 -7.18 -1.48 0.08
C PHE A 231 -8.48 -2.26 0.14
N VAL A 232 -8.89 -2.70 1.33
CA VAL A 232 -10.15 -3.44 1.51
C VAL A 232 -11.06 -2.64 2.45
N GLU A 233 -12.15 -2.08 1.92
CA GLU A 233 -13.11 -1.35 2.75
C GLU A 233 -14.20 -2.31 3.28
N VAL A 234 -14.29 -2.45 4.60
CA VAL A 234 -15.26 -3.35 5.25
C VAL A 234 -16.58 -2.61 5.48
N LYS A 235 -17.57 -2.85 4.62
CA LYS A 235 -18.89 -2.20 4.66
C LYS A 235 -19.82 -2.82 5.72
N GLU A 236 -19.77 -4.13 5.91
CA GLU A 236 -20.57 -4.86 6.91
C GLU A 236 -19.93 -6.22 7.25
N GLY A 237 -20.08 -6.65 8.51
CA GLY A 237 -19.59 -7.96 9.01
C GLY A 237 -18.78 -7.87 10.31
N GLY A 238 -18.36 -6.68 10.72
CA GLY A 238 -17.63 -6.48 11.99
C GLY A 238 -16.32 -7.28 12.05
N PRO A 239 -15.90 -7.75 13.25
CA PRO A 239 -14.68 -8.55 13.41
C PRO A 239 -14.62 -9.80 12.51
N ALA A 240 -15.75 -10.49 12.31
CA ALA A 240 -15.80 -11.71 11.49
C ALA A 240 -15.44 -11.46 10.01
N ALA A 241 -15.61 -10.23 9.50
CA ALA A 241 -15.14 -9.88 8.17
C ALA A 241 -13.59 -9.91 8.08
N TYR A 242 -12.89 -9.45 9.14
CA TYR A 242 -11.42 -9.48 9.17
C TYR A 242 -10.89 -10.90 9.15
N ASP A 243 -11.46 -11.81 9.94
CA ASP A 243 -11.10 -13.23 9.95
C ASP A 243 -11.24 -13.85 8.54
N ARG A 244 -12.31 -13.52 7.82
CA ARG A 244 -12.54 -13.97 6.44
C ARG A 244 -11.62 -13.32 5.41
N ILE A 245 -11.20 -12.06 5.62
CA ILE A 245 -10.17 -11.44 4.77
C ILE A 245 -8.84 -12.19 4.95
N VAL A 246 -8.40 -12.40 6.19
CA VAL A 246 -7.16 -13.11 6.53
C VAL A 246 -7.18 -14.56 6.02
N GLU A 247 -8.34 -15.22 6.05
CA GLU A 247 -8.53 -16.53 5.43
C GLU A 247 -8.32 -16.50 3.92
N GLN A 248 -8.85 -15.49 3.22
CA GLN A 248 -8.67 -15.33 1.77
C GLN A 248 -7.25 -14.93 1.38
N MET A 249 -6.52 -14.22 2.25
CA MET A 249 -5.12 -13.81 2.06
C MET A 249 -4.10 -14.97 2.06
N LYS A 250 -4.50 -16.18 2.48
CA LYS A 250 -3.59 -17.33 2.55
C LYS A 250 -2.96 -17.64 1.19
N GLY A 251 -1.63 -17.59 1.15
CA GLY A 251 -0.83 -17.83 -0.06
C GLY A 251 -0.48 -16.58 -0.86
N LEU A 252 -0.86 -15.36 -0.41
CA LEU A 252 -0.39 -14.12 -1.01
C LEU A 252 1.16 -14.01 -0.98
N PRO A 253 1.79 -13.47 -2.04
CA PRO A 253 3.23 -13.24 -2.08
C PRO A 253 3.61 -12.02 -1.23
N ASP A 254 4.84 -12.02 -0.68
CA ASP A 254 5.34 -10.93 0.17
C ASP A 254 5.36 -9.54 -0.49
N ASN A 255 5.37 -9.48 -1.83
CA ASN A 255 5.28 -8.23 -2.60
C ASN A 255 3.85 -7.67 -2.72
N VAL A 256 2.83 -8.35 -2.17
CA VAL A 256 1.48 -7.79 -2.00
C VAL A 256 1.27 -7.40 -0.53
N GLU A 257 0.60 -6.28 -0.32
CA GLU A 257 0.26 -5.76 1.00
C GLU A 257 -1.22 -5.40 1.04
N VAL A 258 -1.92 -5.85 2.08
CA VAL A 258 -3.35 -5.57 2.27
C VAL A 258 -3.48 -4.42 3.26
N VAL A 259 -4.20 -3.37 2.86
CA VAL A 259 -4.46 -2.19 3.69
C VAL A 259 -5.88 -2.28 4.24
N LEU A 260 -6.00 -2.54 5.54
CA LEU A 260 -7.29 -2.66 6.22
C LEU A 260 -7.63 -1.38 6.99
N PRO A 261 -8.90 -0.97 7.10
CA PRO A 261 -9.31 0.04 8.06
C PRO A 261 -9.11 -0.49 9.49
N VAL A 262 -8.84 0.40 10.43
CA VAL A 262 -8.82 0.08 11.87
C VAL A 262 -9.37 1.25 12.68
N SER A 263 -9.99 0.94 13.81
CA SER A 263 -10.28 1.94 14.85
C SER A 263 -9.10 2.02 15.80
N LEU A 264 -8.59 3.23 16.06
CA LEU A 264 -7.51 3.47 17.03
C LEU A 264 -7.92 3.10 18.48
N ALA A 265 -9.21 2.90 18.74
CA ALA A 265 -9.72 2.35 19.99
C ALA A 265 -9.55 0.82 20.13
N ASN A 266 -9.00 0.11 19.14
CA ASN A 266 -8.79 -1.34 19.16
C ASN A 266 -7.29 -1.71 19.22
N PRO A 267 -6.63 -1.65 20.41
CA PRO A 267 -5.21 -1.90 20.54
C PRO A 267 -4.81 -3.33 20.15
N GLU A 268 -5.60 -4.35 20.51
CA GLU A 268 -5.26 -5.76 20.26
C GLU A 268 -5.11 -6.06 18.77
N GLN A 269 -6.00 -5.51 17.94
CA GLN A 269 -5.92 -5.64 16.48
C GLN A 269 -4.71 -4.90 15.90
N ILE A 270 -4.38 -3.73 16.46
CA ILE A 270 -3.28 -2.89 15.96
C ILE A 270 -1.91 -3.50 16.29
N ARG A 271 -1.73 -4.02 17.52
CA ARG A 271 -0.47 -4.62 18.00
C ARG A 271 -0.20 -6.01 17.42
N HIS A 272 -1.23 -6.71 16.93
CA HIS A 272 -1.11 -8.05 16.35
C HIS A 272 -1.67 -8.12 14.91
N PRO A 273 -1.10 -7.37 13.95
CA PRO A 273 -1.55 -7.42 12.57
C PRO A 273 -1.30 -8.82 11.95
N PRO A 274 -2.22 -9.33 11.11
CA PRO A 274 -1.94 -10.50 10.31
C PRO A 274 -0.75 -10.28 9.36
N PRO A 275 0.02 -11.33 9.00
CA PRO A 275 1.11 -11.21 8.03
C PRO A 275 0.64 -10.59 6.71
N GLY A 276 1.40 -9.62 6.20
CA GLY A 276 1.07 -8.88 4.98
C GLY A 276 0.00 -7.79 5.14
N VAL A 277 -0.47 -7.50 6.36
CA VAL A 277 -1.42 -6.40 6.65
C VAL A 277 -0.70 -5.16 7.17
N ILE A 278 -1.12 -4.00 6.66
CA ILE A 278 -0.96 -2.71 7.34
C ILE A 278 -2.33 -2.06 7.56
N TYR A 279 -2.41 -1.11 8.49
CA TYR A 279 -3.65 -0.43 8.80
C TYR A 279 -3.73 0.99 8.24
N SER A 280 -4.95 1.36 7.87
CA SER A 280 -5.40 2.71 7.59
C SER A 280 -6.39 3.18 8.65
N THR A 281 -6.43 4.48 8.93
CA THR A 281 -7.40 5.08 9.87
C THR A 281 -7.95 6.38 9.29
N SER A 282 -9.11 6.80 9.78
CA SER A 282 -9.63 8.15 9.54
C SER A 282 -8.61 9.22 9.94
N SER A 283 -8.49 10.28 9.14
CA SER A 283 -7.77 11.50 9.51
C SER A 283 -8.63 12.50 10.30
N GLU A 284 -9.93 12.23 10.42
CA GLU A 284 -10.92 13.07 11.08
C GLU A 284 -10.80 14.56 10.71
N ASN A 285 -11.05 14.88 9.44
CA ASN A 285 -10.97 16.23 8.87
C ASN A 285 -9.52 16.73 8.72
N CYS A 286 -8.66 15.95 8.06
CA CYS A 286 -7.28 16.33 7.70
C CYS A 286 -6.39 16.66 8.93
N GLN A 287 -6.49 15.81 9.97
CA GLN A 287 -5.65 15.87 11.16
C GLN A 287 -4.82 14.58 11.30
N VAL A 288 -3.66 14.70 11.95
CA VAL A 288 -2.90 13.52 12.37
C VAL A 288 -3.41 13.14 13.76
N PRO A 289 -3.89 11.91 13.99
CA PRO A 289 -4.34 11.48 15.32
C PRO A 289 -3.20 11.58 16.34
N ALA A 290 -3.50 12.12 17.52
CA ALA A 290 -2.51 12.40 18.57
C ALA A 290 -1.66 11.19 19.00
N ILE A 291 -2.22 9.98 18.89
CA ILE A 291 -1.52 8.71 19.17
C ILE A 291 -0.51 8.29 18.08
N LEU A 292 -0.62 8.87 16.88
CA LEU A 292 0.25 8.58 15.72
C LEU A 292 1.24 9.72 15.42
N ASP A 293 1.10 10.89 16.05
CA ASP A 293 1.96 12.05 15.86
C ASP A 293 3.17 12.02 16.83
N PRO A 294 4.40 11.76 16.36
CA PRO A 294 5.58 11.72 17.23
C PRO A 294 5.98 13.10 17.81
N THR A 295 5.37 14.18 17.31
CA THR A 295 5.57 15.54 17.85
C THR A 295 4.61 15.87 18.99
N ASN A 296 3.59 15.04 19.22
CA ASN A 296 2.58 15.27 20.26
C ASN A 296 3.16 15.13 21.68
N LYS A 297 3.24 16.27 22.39
CA LYS A 297 3.70 16.36 23.78
C LYS A 297 2.56 16.46 24.81
N ALA A 298 1.31 16.18 24.43
CA ALA A 298 0.20 16.24 25.38
C ALA A 298 0.30 15.12 26.45
N PRO A 299 -0.09 15.40 27.71
CA PRO A 299 -0.12 14.38 28.76
C PRO A 299 -1.18 13.32 28.43
N ASN A 300 -0.79 12.05 28.44
CA ASN A 300 -1.64 10.93 28.06
C ASN A 300 -2.95 10.90 28.87
N ASN A 301 -4.10 11.02 28.20
CA ASN A 301 -5.42 10.88 28.79
C ASN A 301 -6.45 10.46 27.73
N ALA A 302 -7.64 10.03 28.16
CA ALA A 302 -8.70 9.52 27.28
C ALA A 302 -9.15 10.48 26.15
N ARG A 303 -8.88 11.79 26.24
CA ARG A 303 -9.20 12.78 25.20
C ARG A 303 -7.99 13.22 24.37
N LYS A 304 -6.77 13.02 24.88
CA LYS A 304 -5.50 13.28 24.19
C LYS A 304 -4.53 12.16 24.54
N PRO A 305 -4.58 11.02 23.82
CA PRO A 305 -3.58 9.98 23.98
C PRO A 305 -2.19 10.55 23.65
N ALA A 306 -1.17 10.05 24.35
CA ALA A 306 0.21 10.28 23.94
C ALA A 306 0.53 9.46 22.67
N TYR A 307 1.60 9.82 21.98
CA TYR A 307 2.17 9.03 20.90
C TYR A 307 2.46 7.58 21.34
N ASP A 308 2.09 6.61 20.50
CA ASP A 308 2.39 5.19 20.68
C ASP A 308 3.13 4.68 19.43
N GLU A 309 4.39 4.28 19.62
CA GLU A 309 5.28 3.87 18.52
C GLU A 309 4.80 2.58 17.86
N GLU A 310 4.25 1.63 18.63
CA GLU A 310 3.77 0.34 18.12
C GLU A 310 2.51 0.52 17.26
N TYR A 311 1.61 1.42 17.67
CA TYR A 311 0.54 1.92 16.80
C TYR A 311 1.09 2.51 15.50
N ALA A 312 2.14 3.34 15.58
CA ALA A 312 2.73 3.97 14.41
C ALA A 312 3.45 2.98 13.47
N LEU A 313 3.96 1.83 13.97
CA LEU A 313 4.53 0.76 13.15
C LEU A 313 3.48 0.14 12.21
N HIS A 314 2.27 -0.09 12.72
CA HIS A 314 1.24 -0.86 12.01
C HIS A 314 0.19 0.02 11.32
N VAL A 315 -0.11 1.21 11.85
CA VAL A 315 -0.93 2.22 11.15
C VAL A 315 -0.04 3.06 10.23
N ARG A 316 -0.30 2.94 8.92
CA ARG A 316 0.58 3.45 7.86
C ARG A 316 -0.09 4.49 6.96
N VAL A 317 -1.42 4.51 6.88
CA VAL A 317 -2.17 5.39 5.98
C VAL A 317 -3.23 6.19 6.75
N LEU A 318 -3.26 7.51 6.55
CA LEU A 318 -4.42 8.32 6.87
C LEU A 318 -5.36 8.35 5.66
N ASN A 319 -6.59 7.88 5.85
CA ASN A 319 -7.61 7.75 4.80
C ASN A 319 -8.84 8.60 5.16
N ASP A 320 -9.30 9.47 4.27
CA ASP A 320 -10.48 10.32 4.55
C ASP A 320 -11.25 10.69 3.27
N ASP A 321 -12.47 11.19 3.46
CA ASP A 321 -13.33 11.71 2.40
C ASP A 321 -12.95 13.15 2.05
N PHE A 322 -12.93 13.47 0.75
CA PHE A 322 -12.60 14.80 0.23
C PHE A 322 -13.47 15.92 0.84
N LYS A 323 -14.76 15.68 1.11
CA LYS A 323 -15.68 16.72 1.61
C LYS A 323 -15.52 16.98 3.10
N LYS A 324 -15.10 15.98 3.88
CA LYS A 324 -14.73 16.13 5.30
C LYS A 324 -13.35 16.74 5.48
N CYS A 325 -12.39 16.30 4.66
CA CYS A 325 -10.97 16.60 4.82
C CYS A 325 -10.55 17.88 4.09
N VAL A 326 -10.98 18.06 2.83
CA VAL A 326 -10.38 19.04 1.90
C VAL A 326 -11.31 20.21 1.56
N SER A 327 -12.54 19.96 1.11
CA SER A 327 -13.44 21.02 0.61
C SER A 327 -14.88 20.87 1.07
N LYS A 328 -15.38 21.87 1.80
CA LYS A 328 -16.74 21.85 2.37
C LYS A 328 -17.80 22.39 1.39
N ASP A 329 -17.38 23.25 0.46
CA ASP A 329 -18.28 23.97 -0.45
C ASP A 329 -18.59 23.21 -1.76
N ASN A 330 -18.28 21.92 -1.79
CA ASN A 330 -18.42 20.99 -2.92
C ASN A 330 -17.62 21.40 -4.18
N TRP A 331 -16.50 20.71 -4.36
CA TRP A 331 -15.70 20.61 -5.59
C TRP A 331 -14.81 21.81 -5.94
N SER A 332 -15.18 23.04 -5.57
CA SER A 332 -14.24 24.16 -5.63
C SER A 332 -13.18 24.05 -4.52
N LEU A 333 -11.97 24.51 -4.81
CA LEU A 333 -10.89 24.62 -3.85
C LEU A 333 -10.50 26.09 -3.72
N SER A 334 -10.69 26.65 -2.53
CA SER A 334 -10.14 27.95 -2.13
C SER A 334 -8.62 27.86 -1.93
N GLN A 335 -7.94 29.00 -1.72
CA GLN A 335 -6.52 28.98 -1.39
C GLN A 335 -6.27 28.47 0.03
N GLU A 336 -7.15 28.80 0.98
CA GLU A 336 -7.07 28.33 2.37
C GLU A 336 -7.16 26.80 2.45
N GLU A 337 -8.07 26.18 1.70
CA GLU A 337 -8.19 24.71 1.62
C GLU A 337 -6.96 24.05 0.96
N ARG A 338 -6.38 24.68 -0.08
CA ARG A 338 -5.12 24.22 -0.69
C ARG A 338 -3.98 24.24 0.32
N ASP A 339 -3.80 25.34 1.04
CA ASP A 339 -2.71 25.52 1.99
C ASP A 339 -2.90 24.62 3.23
N ALA A 340 -4.13 24.47 3.72
CA ALA A 340 -4.48 23.58 4.82
C ALA A 340 -4.22 22.10 4.48
N TYR A 341 -4.60 21.66 3.27
CA TYR A 341 -4.33 20.30 2.80
C TYR A 341 -2.83 20.04 2.60
N ALA A 342 -2.09 20.98 2.00
CA ALA A 342 -0.65 20.86 1.84
C ALA A 342 0.07 20.76 3.20
N ALA A 343 -0.34 21.57 4.17
CA ALA A 343 0.18 21.50 5.54
C ALA A 343 -0.22 20.20 6.27
N PHE A 344 -1.39 19.62 5.98
CA PHE A 344 -1.79 18.31 6.49
C PHE A 344 -0.92 17.18 5.94
N VAL A 345 -0.69 17.15 4.61
CA VAL A 345 0.19 16.15 3.98
C VAL A 345 1.60 16.21 4.57
N GLN A 346 2.16 17.41 4.78
CA GLN A 346 3.46 17.56 5.44
C GLN A 346 3.45 16.97 6.87
N ARG A 347 2.47 17.32 7.72
CA ARG A 347 2.36 16.76 9.08
C ARG A 347 2.22 15.23 9.07
N ALA A 348 1.49 14.67 8.11
CA ALA A 348 1.35 13.23 7.95
C ALA A 348 2.70 12.59 7.58
N HIS A 349 3.43 13.17 6.62
CA HIS A 349 4.78 12.71 6.21
C HIS A 349 5.81 12.83 7.34
N ASP A 350 5.75 13.88 8.16
CA ASP A 350 6.58 14.05 9.36
C ASP A 350 6.29 12.95 10.41
N ALA A 351 5.01 12.55 10.54
CA ALA A 351 4.55 11.37 11.29
C ALA A 351 4.76 10.03 10.54
N ARG A 352 5.43 10.05 9.39
CA ARG A 352 5.72 8.92 8.49
C ARG A 352 4.47 8.19 7.94
N LEU A 353 3.31 8.84 7.94
CA LEU A 353 2.04 8.32 7.44
C LEU A 353 1.82 8.74 5.98
N LYS A 354 1.41 7.79 5.12
CA LYS A 354 0.94 8.09 3.76
C LYS A 354 -0.49 8.67 3.82
N VAL A 355 -0.88 9.53 2.88
CA VAL A 355 -2.21 10.17 2.82
C VAL A 355 -3.03 9.70 1.61
N ARG A 356 -4.20 9.11 1.87
CA ARG A 356 -5.20 8.72 0.87
C ARG A 356 -6.48 9.54 1.04
N ILE A 357 -6.93 10.23 -0.01
CA ILE A 357 -8.20 10.95 0.01
C ILE A 357 -9.10 10.44 -1.11
N TRP A 358 -10.25 9.89 -0.75
CA TRP A 358 -11.25 9.37 -1.69
C TRP A 358 -12.41 10.36 -1.85
N GLY A 359 -13.32 10.12 -2.80
CA GLY A 359 -14.53 10.94 -2.98
C GLY A 359 -14.29 12.36 -3.54
N GLY A 360 -13.12 12.62 -4.12
CA GLY A 360 -12.79 13.89 -4.78
C GLY A 360 -13.67 14.20 -6.00
N PRO A 361 -13.49 15.37 -6.64
CA PRO A 361 -14.22 15.81 -7.85
C PRO A 361 -13.88 15.00 -9.12
N ASP A 362 -13.62 13.71 -8.97
CA ASP A 362 -13.30 12.74 -10.00
C ASP A 362 -14.56 12.22 -10.72
N GLY A 363 -15.70 12.16 -10.02
CA GLY A 363 -16.94 11.58 -10.52
C GLY A 363 -16.99 10.06 -10.38
N ALA A 364 -18.13 9.44 -10.74
CA ALA A 364 -18.37 8.00 -10.64
C ALA A 364 -18.75 7.33 -11.97
N LEU A 365 -18.66 8.05 -13.09
CA LEU A 365 -19.03 7.54 -14.41
C LEU A 365 -17.98 6.57 -14.97
N ARG A 366 -18.20 5.27 -14.83
CA ARG A 366 -17.39 4.25 -15.52
C ARG A 366 -17.91 4.00 -16.93
N ALA A 367 -17.01 3.89 -17.90
CA ALA A 367 -17.37 3.89 -19.31
C ALA A 367 -18.03 2.59 -19.80
N ASP A 368 -17.75 1.46 -19.13
CA ASP A 368 -18.49 0.21 -19.26
C ASP A 368 -19.96 0.32 -18.83
N LYS A 369 -20.31 1.30 -17.98
CA LYS A 369 -21.68 1.59 -17.56
C LYS A 369 -22.41 2.61 -18.42
N VAL A 370 -21.77 3.22 -19.41
CA VAL A 370 -22.41 4.18 -20.35
C VAL A 370 -22.53 3.57 -21.76
N ALA A 371 -23.25 2.45 -21.85
CA ALA A 371 -23.41 1.65 -23.07
C ALA A 371 -24.01 2.41 -24.29
N SER A 372 -24.58 3.60 -24.09
CA SER A 372 -25.16 4.46 -25.13
C SER A 372 -24.30 5.67 -25.52
N TYR A 373 -23.19 5.95 -24.81
CA TYR A 373 -22.33 7.11 -25.07
C TYR A 373 -20.96 6.67 -25.60
N ASN A 374 -20.90 6.40 -26.90
CA ASN A 374 -19.67 6.14 -27.62
C ASN A 374 -19.33 7.32 -28.55
N PRO A 375 -18.71 8.41 -28.05
CA PRO A 375 -18.37 9.58 -28.86
C PRO A 375 -17.18 9.35 -29.82
N PHE A 376 -16.53 8.17 -29.78
CA PHE A 376 -15.33 7.86 -30.56
C PHE A 376 -15.52 6.77 -31.63
N GLY A 377 -16.56 5.94 -31.52
CA GLY A 377 -16.88 4.87 -32.47
C GLY A 377 -16.03 3.60 -32.31
N GLY A 378 -16.68 2.44 -32.28
CA GLY A 378 -16.05 1.10 -32.22
C GLY A 378 -16.27 0.37 -30.89
N ASP A 379 -16.02 -0.94 -30.90
CA ASP A 379 -16.11 -1.87 -29.75
C ASP A 379 -14.95 -1.69 -28.74
N ASN A 380 -14.61 -0.43 -28.46
CA ASN A 380 -13.45 -0.08 -27.66
C ASN A 380 -13.77 -0.28 -26.17
N ASP A 381 -13.01 -1.16 -25.53
CA ASP A 381 -13.17 -1.50 -24.11
C ASP A 381 -12.69 -0.33 -23.24
N PHE A 382 -13.56 0.65 -22.99
CA PHE A 382 -13.26 1.90 -22.28
C PHE A 382 -12.95 1.72 -20.77
N ASN A 383 -12.59 0.52 -20.32
CA ASN A 383 -12.38 0.18 -18.91
C ASN A 383 -11.36 1.12 -18.25
N GLY A 384 -11.83 1.86 -17.23
CA GLY A 384 -11.00 2.81 -16.49
C GLY A 384 -10.68 4.14 -17.21
N HIS A 385 -11.22 4.45 -18.38
CA HIS A 385 -10.96 5.76 -19.02
C HIS A 385 -11.77 6.90 -18.38
N PHE A 386 -11.24 8.13 -18.49
CA PHE A 386 -12.05 9.33 -18.26
C PHE A 386 -13.02 9.53 -19.43
N ILE A 387 -14.31 9.53 -19.12
CA ILE A 387 -15.35 9.92 -20.08
C ILE A 387 -15.51 11.43 -19.99
N TRP A 388 -15.62 12.10 -21.13
CA TRP A 388 -16.07 13.48 -21.15
C TRP A 388 -17.42 13.60 -20.43
N CYS A 389 -17.50 14.49 -19.44
CA CYS A 389 -18.67 14.63 -18.61
C CYS A 389 -19.85 15.26 -19.39
N PRO A 390 -21.00 14.57 -19.53
CA PRO A 390 -22.14 15.12 -20.25
C PRO A 390 -22.72 16.36 -19.55
N PRO A 391 -23.34 17.31 -20.29
CA PRO A 391 -24.01 18.46 -19.69
C PRO A 391 -25.12 18.00 -18.74
N GLY A 392 -25.14 18.51 -17.52
CA GLY A 392 -26.10 18.14 -16.48
C GLY A 392 -25.71 16.93 -15.61
N VAL A 393 -24.49 16.41 -15.73
CA VAL A 393 -23.92 15.50 -14.72
C VAL A 393 -23.04 16.28 -13.74
N ASP A 394 -23.63 16.73 -12.64
CA ASP A 394 -23.00 17.62 -11.63
C ASP A 394 -21.78 17.01 -10.91
N GLN A 395 -21.45 15.73 -11.17
CA GLN A 395 -20.46 14.96 -10.42
C GLN A 395 -19.05 14.94 -11.03
N CYS A 396 -18.85 15.35 -12.29
CA CYS A 396 -17.52 15.35 -12.93
C CYS A 396 -17.22 16.70 -13.60
N VAL A 397 -16.99 17.74 -12.80
CA VAL A 397 -16.59 19.06 -13.28
C VAL A 397 -15.08 19.04 -13.58
N LEU A 398 -14.72 18.86 -14.85
CA LEU A 398 -13.33 18.76 -15.33
C LEU A 398 -12.33 19.72 -14.66
N PRO A 399 -12.59 21.05 -14.57
CA PRO A 399 -11.69 22.00 -13.88
C PRO A 399 -11.44 21.67 -12.40
N ASN A 400 -12.43 21.12 -11.70
CA ASN A 400 -12.33 20.77 -10.28
C ASN A 400 -11.53 19.48 -10.10
N GLN A 401 -11.71 18.49 -10.98
CA GLN A 401 -10.88 17.29 -11.04
C GLN A 401 -9.41 17.65 -11.23
N THR A 402 -9.09 18.48 -12.23
CA THR A 402 -7.72 18.90 -12.51
C THR A 402 -7.11 19.70 -11.37
N ALA A 403 -7.86 20.65 -10.78
CA ALA A 403 -7.40 21.42 -9.63
C ALA A 403 -7.12 20.55 -8.39
N TRP A 404 -7.90 19.47 -8.21
CA TRP A 404 -7.65 18.49 -7.15
C TRP A 404 -6.43 17.62 -7.43
N TRP A 405 -6.25 17.12 -8.66
CA TRP A 405 -5.07 16.35 -9.03
C TRP A 405 -3.78 17.20 -8.98
N ASP A 406 -3.82 18.46 -9.39
CA ASP A 406 -2.73 19.42 -9.24
C ASP A 406 -2.37 19.65 -7.76
N LEU A 407 -3.38 19.88 -6.90
CA LEU A 407 -3.18 20.05 -5.46
C LEU A 407 -2.53 18.80 -4.85
N GLN A 408 -3.03 17.60 -5.17
CA GLN A 408 -2.42 16.36 -4.69
C GLN A 408 -0.97 16.26 -5.13
N LEU A 409 -0.67 16.48 -6.42
CA LEU A 409 0.69 16.42 -6.95
C LEU A 409 1.64 17.38 -6.21
N ALA A 410 1.25 18.65 -6.06
CA ALA A 410 2.04 19.69 -5.41
C ALA A 410 2.20 19.47 -3.89
N ALA A 411 1.13 19.04 -3.20
CA ALA A 411 1.17 18.71 -1.78
C ALA A 411 2.05 17.47 -1.51
N GLY A 412 2.04 16.50 -2.44
CA GLY A 412 2.75 15.23 -2.31
C GLY A 412 1.88 14.05 -1.84
N GLY A 413 0.55 14.16 -1.89
CA GLY A 413 -0.38 13.15 -1.39
C GLY A 413 -0.19 11.77 -2.04
N ASP A 414 -0.05 10.72 -1.23
CA ASP A 414 0.50 9.44 -1.66
C ASP A 414 -0.37 8.63 -2.62
N TYR A 415 -1.69 8.87 -2.64
CA TYR A 415 -2.65 8.14 -3.47
C TYR A 415 -3.57 9.08 -4.25
N LEU A 416 -3.33 9.21 -5.56
CA LEU A 416 -4.30 9.71 -6.53
C LEU A 416 -5.38 8.64 -6.72
N VAL A 417 -6.41 8.73 -5.87
CA VAL A 417 -7.62 7.90 -5.90
C VAL A 417 -8.50 8.32 -7.08
N THR A 418 -8.76 7.42 -8.02
CA THR A 418 -9.61 7.71 -9.19
C THR A 418 -10.38 6.49 -9.70
N ASN A 419 -11.60 6.72 -10.18
CA ASN A 419 -12.40 5.79 -10.97
C ASN A 419 -11.97 5.79 -12.45
N HIS A 420 -11.20 6.80 -12.87
CA HIS A 420 -10.77 7.09 -14.24
C HIS A 420 -9.29 6.81 -14.47
N LEU A 421 -8.87 5.61 -14.06
CA LEU A 421 -7.52 5.03 -14.19
C LEU A 421 -6.67 5.48 -15.39
N GLY A 422 -7.17 5.38 -16.62
CA GLY A 422 -6.39 5.72 -17.82
C GLY A 422 -6.07 7.21 -17.94
N ALA A 423 -6.94 8.08 -17.44
CA ALA A 423 -6.65 9.52 -17.38
C ALA A 423 -5.80 9.87 -16.15
N GLY A 424 -6.00 9.21 -15.01
CA GLY A 424 -5.08 9.33 -13.87
C GLY A 424 -3.66 8.90 -14.23
N ALA A 425 -3.53 7.81 -15.00
CA ALA A 425 -2.28 7.32 -15.56
C ALA A 425 -1.67 8.34 -16.54
N GLU A 426 -2.41 8.83 -17.55
CA GLU A 426 -1.89 9.90 -18.43
C GLU A 426 -1.53 11.18 -17.65
N TRP A 427 -2.27 11.55 -16.61
CA TRP A 427 -1.99 12.73 -15.80
C TRP A 427 -0.69 12.60 -15.02
N LEU A 428 -0.49 11.47 -14.33
CA LEU A 428 0.76 11.15 -13.61
C LEU A 428 1.94 11.03 -14.57
N LYS A 429 1.70 10.49 -15.78
CA LYS A 429 2.70 10.32 -16.85
C LYS A 429 3.25 11.63 -17.38
N TYR A 430 2.44 12.69 -17.44
CA TYR A 430 2.84 14.01 -17.94
C TYR A 430 2.91 15.11 -16.85
N CYS A 431 2.61 14.77 -15.60
CA CYS A 431 2.46 15.70 -14.47
C CYS A 431 1.46 16.84 -14.74
N GLY A 432 0.33 16.49 -15.35
CA GLY A 432 -0.63 17.43 -15.89
C GLY A 432 -1.33 16.89 -17.14
N PRO A 433 -2.05 17.74 -17.89
CA PRO A 433 -2.69 17.34 -19.12
C PRO A 433 -1.65 16.95 -20.17
N ARG A 434 -1.92 15.90 -20.94
CA ARG A 434 -1.04 15.45 -22.03
C ARG A 434 -0.68 16.60 -22.99
N PRO A 435 0.62 16.84 -23.27
CA PRO A 435 1.03 17.86 -24.23
C PRO A 435 0.40 17.62 -25.60
N ARG A 436 -0.16 18.67 -26.21
CA ARG A 436 -0.71 18.59 -27.58
C ARG A 436 0.42 18.39 -28.57
N THR A 437 0.43 17.26 -29.28
CA THR A 437 1.38 16.98 -30.35
C THR A 437 0.88 17.57 -31.67
N GLY A 438 1.26 18.82 -31.96
CA GLY A 438 0.98 19.51 -33.22
C GLY A 438 1.12 21.04 -33.10
N PRO A 439 1.32 21.78 -34.21
CA PRO A 439 1.45 23.23 -34.20
C PRO A 439 0.08 23.91 -33.97
N GLY A 440 -0.35 23.93 -32.71
CA GLY A 440 -1.48 24.75 -32.23
C GLY A 440 -0.99 26.06 -31.59
N PRO A 441 -1.84 27.09 -31.48
CA PRO A 441 -1.43 28.41 -31.00
C PRO A 441 -0.94 28.34 -29.55
N THR A 442 0.17 29.05 -29.29
CA THR A 442 0.87 29.05 -28.00
C THR A 442 0.02 29.64 -26.88
N SER A 443 -0.61 28.79 -26.07
CA SER A 443 -1.06 29.17 -24.74
C SER A 443 0.11 29.05 -23.76
N THR A 444 0.71 30.18 -23.39
CA THR A 444 1.78 30.24 -22.37
C THR A 444 1.21 29.95 -20.99
N TRP A 445 1.20 28.68 -20.59
CA TRP A 445 1.06 28.31 -19.18
C TRP A 445 2.45 28.27 -18.55
N SER A 446 2.74 29.24 -17.69
CA SER A 446 3.93 29.25 -16.85
C SER A 446 3.58 28.60 -15.50
N PRO A 447 4.38 27.64 -14.99
CA PRO A 447 4.18 27.15 -13.64
C PRO A 447 4.40 28.28 -12.61
N PRO A 448 3.70 28.26 -11.46
CA PRO A 448 3.95 29.23 -10.40
C PRO A 448 5.39 29.06 -9.89
N SER A 449 6.15 30.16 -9.85
CA SER A 449 7.56 30.14 -9.49
C SER A 449 7.77 29.81 -8.01
N SER A 450 8.19 28.58 -7.71
CA SER A 450 8.59 28.12 -6.39
C SER A 450 10.00 28.60 -5.99
N GLN A 451 10.19 29.93 -5.96
CA GLN A 451 11.27 30.55 -5.21
C GLN A 451 10.73 31.76 -4.43
N PRO A 452 10.94 31.84 -3.10
CA PRO A 452 10.76 33.09 -2.39
C PRO A 452 11.79 34.10 -2.93
N ALA A 453 11.33 35.29 -3.31
CA ALA A 453 12.23 36.35 -3.73
C ALA A 453 13.25 36.64 -2.61
N PRO A 454 14.56 36.78 -2.92
CA PRO A 454 15.55 37.08 -1.91
C PRO A 454 15.20 38.43 -1.26
N THR A 455 14.94 38.40 0.03
CA THR A 455 14.60 39.58 0.81
C THR A 455 15.76 40.57 0.70
N GLN A 456 15.52 41.73 0.08
CA GLN A 456 16.53 42.79 0.08
C GLN A 456 16.75 43.24 1.51
N LEU A 457 17.94 42.94 2.04
CA LEU A 457 18.43 43.53 3.29
C LEU A 457 18.41 45.06 3.11
N PRO A 458 17.89 45.83 4.07
CA PRO A 458 17.96 47.29 4.00
C PRO A 458 19.42 47.73 3.97
N SER A 459 19.76 48.65 3.06
CA SER A 459 21.12 49.16 2.90
C SER A 459 21.66 49.70 4.22
N ALA A 460 22.88 49.28 4.56
CA ALA A 460 23.58 49.80 5.74
C ALA A 460 23.75 51.33 5.63
N ALA A 461 23.50 52.03 6.73
CA ALA A 461 23.73 53.47 6.81
C ALA A 461 25.22 53.80 6.60
N PRO A 462 25.56 54.93 5.96
CA PRO A 462 26.95 55.32 5.76
C PRO A 462 27.63 55.61 7.11
N GLY A 463 28.80 54.98 7.32
CA GLY A 463 29.61 55.19 8.52
C GLY A 463 30.20 56.62 8.60
N PRO A 464 30.60 57.07 9.80
CA PRO A 464 31.12 58.42 9.99
C PRO A 464 32.46 58.63 9.29
N ALA A 465 32.68 59.81 8.74
CA ALA A 465 33.92 60.18 8.06
C ALA A 465 35.11 60.27 9.05
N PRO A 466 36.34 59.93 8.62
CA PRO A 466 37.52 60.02 9.47
C PRO A 466 37.92 61.49 9.76
N PRO A 467 38.53 61.77 10.92
CA PRO A 467 38.96 63.13 11.26
C PRO A 467 40.12 63.58 10.38
N LYS A 468 40.06 64.85 9.93
CA LYS A 468 41.23 65.55 9.38
C LYS A 468 41.96 66.26 10.52
N ASN A 469 43.27 66.06 10.58
CA ASN A 469 44.24 66.78 11.41
C ASN A 469 45.45 67.13 10.53
N PRO A 470 46.31 68.09 10.93
CA PRO A 470 46.19 68.95 12.11
C PRO A 470 45.59 70.34 11.79
#